data_AF-A0A3D3QB02-F1
#
_entry.id   AF-A0A3D3QB02-F1
#
_cell.length_a   1.000
_cell.length_b   1.000
_cell.length_c   1.000
_cell.angle_alpha   90.00
_cell.angle_beta   90.00
_cell.angle_gamma   90.00
#
_symmetry.space_group_name_H-M   'P 1'
#
loop_
_entity.id
_entity.type
_entity.pdbx_description
1 polymer ?
#
loop_
_entity_poly.entity_id
_entity_poly.type
_entity_poly.pdbx_seq_one_letter_code
_entity_poly.pdbx_strand_id
1 'polypeptide(L)'
;MLVEDLDTGQVLFAKQPNHRRPIASLTKLMTALLVLRHDPLGAALAMNERVAKQPLSSLQLKVGERVGVRALLYAALLQSSNDA
;
A
#
# COMPACT_ATOMS: atom_id res chain seq x y z
N MET A 1 16.90 5.94 -10.64
CA MET A 1 17.17 4.57 -10.19
C MET A 1 18.17 4.65 -9.05
N LEU A 2 17.98 3.83 -8.03
CA LEU A 2 18.86 3.74 -6.86
C LEU A 2 19.03 2.26 -6.54
N VAL A 3 20.24 1.84 -6.22
CA VAL A 3 20.56 0.55 -5.62
C VAL A 3 21.36 0.84 -4.37
N GLU A 4 20.89 0.32 -3.26
CA GLU A 4 21.43 0.57 -1.93
C GLU A 4 21.55 -0.76 -1.19
N ASP A 5 22.65 -0.94 -0.48
CA ASP A 5 22.78 -1.97 0.53
C ASP A 5 21.94 -1.58 1.75
N LEU A 6 20.90 -2.36 2.06
CA LEU A 6 19.93 -2.00 3.09
C LEU A 6 20.46 -2.15 4.53
N ASP A 7 21.55 -2.90 4.73
CA ASP A 7 22.15 -3.11 6.06
C ASP A 7 23.08 -1.94 6.42
N THR A 8 23.82 -1.44 5.43
CA THR A 8 24.85 -0.40 5.61
C THR A 8 24.41 1.00 5.14
N GLY A 9 23.38 1.08 4.30
CA GLY A 9 22.98 2.31 3.60
C GLY A 9 23.92 2.71 2.46
N GLN A 10 24.84 1.84 2.05
CA GLN A 10 25.80 2.15 0.99
C GLN A 10 25.07 2.23 -0.37
N VAL A 11 25.17 3.39 -1.03
CA VAL A 11 24.69 3.53 -2.41
C VAL A 11 25.66 2.86 -3.36
N LEU A 12 25.23 1.74 -3.95
CA LEU A 12 26.00 0.98 -4.93
C LEU A 12 25.85 1.55 -6.34
N PHE A 13 24.69 2.15 -6.63
CA PHE A 13 24.42 2.81 -7.91
C PHE A 13 23.32 3.87 -7.77
N ALA A 14 23.47 5.00 -8.47
CA ALA A 14 22.45 6.03 -8.54
C ALA A 14 22.37 6.70 -9.91
N LYS A 15 21.13 6.91 -10.38
CA LYS A 15 20.81 7.71 -11.57
C LYS A 15 19.65 8.64 -11.26
N GLN A 16 19.94 9.93 -11.14
CA GLN A 16 18.99 10.99 -10.75
C GLN A 16 18.14 10.61 -9.52
N PRO A 17 18.76 10.19 -8.39
CA PRO A 17 18.04 9.62 -7.26
C PRO A 17 17.07 10.61 -6.59
N ASN A 18 17.40 11.91 -6.60
CA ASN A 18 16.61 12.97 -5.95
C ASN A 18 15.60 13.66 -6.89
N HIS A 19 15.43 13.17 -8.12
CA HIS A 19 14.50 13.75 -9.09
C HIS A 19 13.07 13.35 -8.72
N ARG A 20 12.21 14.34 -8.43
CA ARG A 20 10.79 14.11 -8.06
C ARG A 20 9.98 13.56 -9.22
N ARG A 21 9.30 12.43 -9.00
CA ARG A 21 8.48 11.75 -10.01
C ARG A 21 7.22 11.18 -9.36
N PRO A 22 6.13 11.01 -10.12
CA PRO A 22 5.04 10.14 -9.70
C PRO A 22 5.59 8.73 -9.44
N ILE A 23 5.35 8.17 -8.26
CA ILE A 23 5.84 6.84 -7.85
C ILE A 23 4.77 5.74 -7.99
N ALA A 24 3.58 6.11 -8.49
CA ALA A 24 2.42 5.23 -8.63
C ALA A 24 2.16 4.43 -7.34
N SER A 25 1.90 3.12 -7.46
CA SER A 25 1.54 2.26 -6.33
C SER A 25 2.65 2.04 -5.30
N LEU A 26 3.90 2.47 -5.52
CA LEU A 26 4.91 2.46 -4.46
C LEU A 26 4.48 3.30 -3.25
N THR A 27 3.58 4.26 -3.44
CA THR A 27 2.91 5.02 -2.37
C THR A 27 2.29 4.10 -1.30
N LYS A 28 1.83 2.90 -1.67
CA LYS A 28 1.20 1.94 -0.76
C LYS A 28 2.13 1.44 0.35
N LEU A 29 3.47 1.54 0.16
CA LEU A 29 4.43 1.21 1.22
C LEU A 29 4.30 2.15 2.43
N MET A 30 4.01 3.44 2.19
CA MET A 30 3.76 4.39 3.29
C MET A 30 2.44 4.09 4.01
N THR A 31 1.38 3.77 3.26
CA THR A 31 0.10 3.33 3.84
C THR A 31 0.29 2.10 4.73
N ALA A 32 1.01 1.08 4.24
CA ALA A 32 1.29 -0.14 5.00
C ALA A 32 2.06 0.15 6.29
N LEU A 33 3.07 1.03 6.23
CA LEU A 33 3.83 1.45 7.42
C LEU A 33 2.93 2.12 8.47
N LEU A 34 2.00 2.99 8.05
CA LEU A 34 1.08 3.66 8.95
C LEU A 34 0.11 2.66 9.60
N VAL A 35 -0.49 1.77 8.81
CA VAL A 35 -1.39 0.73 9.33
C VAL A 35 -0.66 -0.15 10.35
N LEU A 36 0.57 -0.60 10.05
CA LEU A 36 1.37 -1.42 10.96
C LEU A 36 1.72 -0.71 12.28
N ARG A 37 1.76 0.62 12.30
CA ARG A 37 2.04 1.42 13.50
C ARG A 37 0.80 1.74 14.33
N HIS A 38 -0.37 1.78 13.71
CA HIS A 38 -1.56 2.36 14.33
C HIS A 38 -2.72 1.37 14.50
N ASP A 39 -2.85 0.38 13.63
CA ASP A 39 -4.01 -0.51 13.63
C ASP A 39 -3.71 -1.88 14.26
N PRO A 40 -4.65 -2.41 15.07
CA PRO A 40 -4.62 -3.81 15.45
C PRO A 40 -4.92 -4.65 14.20
N LEU A 41 -3.92 -5.36 13.69
CA LEU A 41 -4.03 -6.24 12.50
C LEU A 41 -5.15 -7.30 12.58
N GLY A 42 -5.76 -7.49 13.75
CA GLY A 42 -6.93 -8.36 13.97
C GLY A 42 -8.29 -7.68 13.77
N ALA A 43 -8.35 -6.37 13.55
CA ALA A 43 -9.62 -5.67 13.29
C ALA A 43 -10.16 -5.95 11.88
N ALA A 44 -11.48 -5.81 11.74
CA ALA A 44 -12.16 -5.81 10.45
C ALA A 44 -12.83 -4.45 10.21
N LEU A 45 -12.69 -3.94 8.99
CA LEU A 45 -13.23 -2.66 8.56
C LEU A 45 -14.44 -2.88 7.65
N ALA A 46 -15.48 -2.06 7.81
CA ALA A 46 -16.64 -2.07 6.93
C ALA A 46 -16.39 -1.17 5.71
N MET A 47 -16.63 -1.71 4.52
CA MET A 47 -16.41 -1.00 3.27
C MET A 47 -17.53 0.02 3.04
N ASN A 48 -17.14 1.24 2.67
CA ASN A 48 -18.06 2.32 2.34
C ASN A 48 -18.08 2.57 0.82
N GLU A 49 -19.00 3.41 0.37
CA GLU A 49 -19.12 3.74 -1.05
C GLU A 49 -17.85 4.33 -1.67
N ARG A 50 -17.07 5.10 -0.89
CA ARG A 50 -15.83 5.71 -1.40
C ARG A 50 -14.78 4.66 -1.73
N VAL A 51 -14.70 3.60 -0.91
CA VAL A 51 -13.79 2.48 -1.12
C VAL A 51 -14.25 1.63 -2.30
N ALA A 52 -15.52 1.29 -2.37
CA ALA A 52 -16.10 0.50 -3.47
C ALA A 52 -16.01 1.20 -4.84
N LYS A 53 -15.85 2.53 -4.87
CA LYS A 53 -15.69 3.34 -6.09
C LYS A 53 -14.23 3.58 -6.48
N GLN A 54 -13.24 3.00 -5.79
CA GLN A 54 -11.84 3.19 -6.16
C GLN A 54 -11.58 2.63 -7.57
N PRO A 55 -10.99 3.43 -8.48
CA PRO A 55 -10.76 3.00 -9.86
C PRO A 55 -9.52 2.12 -9.96
N LEU A 56 -9.49 1.25 -10.98
CA LEU A 56 -8.36 0.35 -11.29
C LEU A 56 -8.03 -0.62 -10.13
N SER A 57 -7.16 -1.60 -10.39
CA SER A 57 -6.74 -2.70 -9.48
C SER A 57 -7.52 -2.76 -8.17
N SER A 58 -8.58 -3.58 -8.12
CA SER A 58 -9.53 -3.58 -7.01
C SER A 58 -10.00 -5.01 -6.74
N LEU A 59 -10.31 -5.28 -5.47
CA LEU A 59 -10.93 -6.52 -5.00
C LEU A 59 -12.44 -6.60 -5.30
N GLN A 60 -13.04 -5.54 -5.86
CA GLN A 60 -14.48 -5.40 -6.10
C GLN A 60 -15.31 -5.50 -4.82
N LEU A 61 -14.80 -4.94 -3.73
CA LEU A 61 -15.46 -4.98 -2.42
C LEU A 61 -16.83 -4.30 -2.45
N LYS A 62 -17.80 -4.93 -1.81
CA LYS A 62 -19.18 -4.40 -1.75
C LYS A 62 -19.37 -3.51 -0.52
N VAL A 63 -20.22 -2.50 -0.67
CA VAL A 63 -20.59 -1.63 0.47
C VAL A 63 -21.20 -2.48 1.59
N GLY A 64 -20.73 -2.27 2.81
CA GLY A 64 -21.13 -3.02 4.00
C GLY A 64 -20.33 -4.32 4.23
N GLU A 65 -19.54 -4.77 3.26
CA GLU A 65 -18.64 -5.91 3.43
C GLU A 65 -17.60 -5.61 4.51
N ARG A 66 -17.31 -6.60 5.36
CA ARG A 66 -16.30 -6.46 6.42
C ARG A 66 -15.07 -7.29 6.09
N VAL A 67 -13.93 -6.63 5.94
CA VAL A 67 -12.66 -7.27 5.59
C VAL A 67 -11.63 -6.99 6.67
N GLY A 68 -10.85 -8.02 7.02
CA GLY A 68 -9.77 -7.90 8.01
C GLY A 68 -8.65 -6.99 7.51
N VAL A 69 -8.10 -6.14 8.39
CA VAL A 69 -6.98 -5.22 8.08
C VAL A 69 -5.79 -5.97 7.50
N ARG A 70 -5.48 -7.16 8.01
CA ARG A 70 -4.42 -8.02 7.44
C ARG A 70 -4.68 -8.41 5.99
N ALA A 71 -5.91 -8.76 5.63
CA ALA A 71 -6.26 -9.14 4.27
C ALA A 71 -6.19 -7.92 3.32
N LEU A 72 -6.64 -6.75 3.78
CA LEU A 72 -6.52 -5.50 3.04
C LEU A 72 -5.04 -5.13 2.80
N LEU A 73 -4.17 -5.25 3.82
CA LEU A 73 -2.73 -5.06 3.65
C LEU A 73 -2.12 -6.00 2.60
N TYR A 74 -2.52 -7.28 2.60
CA TYR A 74 -2.08 -8.22 1.57
C TYR A 74 -2.56 -7.82 0.18
N ALA A 75 -3.83 -7.43 0.04
CA ALA A 75 -4.36 -6.99 -1.25
C ALA A 75 -3.65 -5.72 -1.76
N ALA A 76 -3.41 -4.75 -0.89
CA ALA A 76 -2.69 -3.53 -1.22
C ALA A 76 -1.24 -3.82 -1.68
N LEU A 77 -0.53 -4.74 -1.03
CA LEU A 77 0.89 -5.00 -1.31
C LEU A 77 1.14 -6.06 -2.39
N LEU A 78 0.29 -7.10 -2.50
CA LEU A 78 0.46 -8.19 -3.46
C LEU A 78 -0.25 -7.90 -4.79
N GLN A 79 -1.48 -7.38 -4.72
CA GLN A 79 -2.31 -7.11 -5.91
C GLN A 79 -2.32 -5.63 -6.30
N SER A 80 -1.64 -4.78 -5.52
CA SER A 80 -1.68 -3.34 -5.74
C SER A 80 -3.11 -2.76 -5.64
N SER A 81 -4.01 -3.42 -4.90
CA SER A 81 -5.43 -3.05 -4.86
C SER A 81 -5.64 -1.67 -4.23
N ASN A 82 -6.44 -0.83 -4.89
CA ASN A 82 -6.70 0.56 -4.49
C ASN A 82 -7.87 0.69 -3.51
N ASP A 83 -8.78 -0.28 -3.52
CA ASP A 83 -9.91 -0.40 -2.58
C ASP A 83 -9.54 -1.12 -1.28
N ALA A 84 -8.27 -1.44 -1.08
CA ALA A 84 -7.73 -2.04 0.11
C ALA A 84 -7.05 -0.99 1.02
#